data_AF-A0A2C5XDN0-F1
#
_entry.id   AF-A0A2C5XDN0-F1
#
_cell.length_a   1.000
_cell.length_b   1.000
_cell.length_c   1.000
_cell.angle_alpha   90.00
_cell.angle_beta   90.00
_cell.angle_gamma   90.00
#
_symmetry.space_group_name_H-M   'P 1'
#
loop_
_entity.id
_entity.type
_entity.pdbx_description
1 polymer ?
#
loop_
_entity_poly.entity_id
_entity_poly.type
_entity_poly.pdbx_seq_one_letter_code
_entity_poly.pdbx_strand_id
1 'polypeptide(L)'
;MMLSHSFRTGLTTGFVKGTPSSDIVVALQHLHACAAQVGHPMLLPIIILSYDLSPANDQKQRDARDWLRRLENAVSLRDEVEQQEQYFQDGLLEVDGLNRDLVECHGHVMWKRPQAYHALVGEMDKAMQRFHAKSAADPPPDGPRSRHRSEIDRLHRSMLARLEFYQVKLKGLENYIHTTLARLKVQREALYNIMSQREARLNLEIAGEQRRIAHASKRDSTAMKTISLMGALFLPGTYLASVFSMTFFNFQAGVTDHVASQLWIYFVVTVPLTGAIVGSWWWFDRRREAQYAKDDEDLEKNIDKMEKDIMFHLRKRTMSKANTWNTVSSPPART
;
A
#
# COMPACT_ATOMS: atom_id res chain seq x y z
N MET A 1 -0.51 -39.29 13.02
CA MET A 1 -0.57 -40.34 14.08
C MET A 1 -1.70 -41.30 13.72
N MET A 2 -1.52 -42.58 14.01
CA MET A 2 -2.55 -43.61 13.88
C MET A 2 -2.62 -44.40 15.19
N LEU A 3 -3.80 -44.49 15.80
CA LEU A 3 -4.04 -45.25 17.02
C LEU A 3 -5.16 -46.27 16.79
N SER A 4 -5.04 -47.43 17.43
CA SER A 4 -6.04 -48.49 17.45
C SER A 4 -6.25 -48.96 18.88
N HIS A 5 -7.51 -49.01 19.31
CA HIS A 5 -7.88 -49.42 20.66
C HIS A 5 -8.71 -50.71 20.64
N SER A 6 -8.30 -51.69 21.45
CA SER A 6 -9.00 -52.97 21.59
C SER A 6 -9.79 -53.02 22.89
N PHE A 7 -11.12 -52.87 22.79
CA PHE A 7 -12.03 -52.95 23.94
C PHE A 7 -11.95 -54.27 24.72
N ARG A 8 -11.61 -55.37 24.04
CA ARG A 8 -11.45 -56.70 24.67
C ARG A 8 -10.24 -56.76 25.60
N THR A 9 -9.15 -56.07 25.23
CA THR A 9 -7.86 -56.14 25.96
C THR A 9 -7.55 -54.88 26.76
N GLY A 10 -8.26 -53.77 26.50
CA GLY A 10 -7.96 -52.44 27.04
C GLY A 10 -6.72 -51.80 26.43
N LEU A 11 -6.02 -52.46 25.51
CA LEU A 11 -4.77 -51.97 24.95
C LEU A 11 -4.99 -50.98 23.80
N THR A 12 -4.23 -49.89 23.84
CA THR A 12 -4.13 -48.91 22.75
C THR A 12 -2.75 -49.02 22.12
N THR A 13 -2.69 -49.36 20.84
CA THR A 13 -1.45 -49.46 20.07
C THR A 13 -1.47 -48.47 18.92
N GLY A 14 -0.32 -47.95 18.51
CA GLY A 14 -0.31 -47.02 17.39
C GLY A 14 1.07 -46.57 16.96
N PHE A 15 1.07 -45.74 15.92
CA PHE A 15 2.26 -45.17 15.30
C PHE A 15 2.16 -43.64 15.26
N VAL A 16 3.21 -42.98 15.75
CA VAL A 16 3.34 -41.52 15.71
C VAL A 16 4.61 -41.18 14.94
N LYS A 17 4.48 -40.33 13.92
CA LYS A 17 5.60 -39.75 13.20
C LYS A 17 5.75 -38.30 13.61
N GLY A 18 6.96 -37.88 13.93
CA GLY A 18 7.30 -36.50 14.25
C GLY A 18 8.55 -36.02 13.54
N THR A 19 8.70 -34.70 13.46
CA THR A 19 9.91 -34.01 13.01
C THR A 19 10.65 -33.44 14.21
N PRO A 20 11.94 -33.09 14.10
CA PRO A 20 12.68 -32.43 15.19
C PRO A 20 12.04 -31.12 15.66
N SER A 21 11.29 -30.45 14.77
CA SER A 21 10.53 -29.23 15.05
C SER A 21 9.17 -29.47 15.74
N SER A 22 8.78 -30.73 15.96
CA SER A 22 7.50 -31.07 16.60
C SER A 22 7.69 -31.45 18.07
N ASP A 23 6.71 -31.09 18.90
CA ASP A 23 6.74 -31.39 20.35
C ASP A 23 6.41 -32.86 20.69
N ILE A 24 6.52 -33.77 19.73
CA ILE A 24 6.13 -35.18 19.89
C ILE A 24 6.98 -35.89 20.95
N VAL A 25 8.29 -35.62 20.99
CA VAL A 25 9.18 -36.23 22.01
C VAL A 25 8.76 -35.80 23.42
N VAL A 26 8.47 -34.50 23.59
CA VAL A 26 8.03 -33.95 24.87
C VAL A 26 6.63 -34.48 25.24
N ALA A 27 5.74 -34.64 24.26
CA ALA A 27 4.43 -35.26 24.47
C ALA A 27 4.54 -36.72 24.94
N LEU A 28 5.49 -37.50 24.43
CA LEU A 28 5.73 -38.87 24.87
C LEU A 28 6.35 -38.93 26.28
N GLN A 29 7.25 -38.00 26.61
CA GLN A 29 7.77 -37.87 27.98
C GLN A 29 6.66 -37.52 28.98
N HIS A 30 5.76 -36.60 28.60
CA HIS A 30 4.59 -36.26 29.39
C HIS A 30 3.66 -37.47 29.55
N LEU A 31 3.41 -38.25 28.49
CA LEU A 31 2.63 -39.49 28.58
C LEU A 31 3.25 -40.47 29.58
N HIS A 32 4.58 -40.63 29.57
CA HIS A 32 5.30 -41.51 30.49
C HIS A 32 5.22 -41.02 31.95
N ALA A 33 5.33 -39.71 32.17
CA ALA A 33 5.17 -39.11 33.50
C ALA A 33 3.73 -39.29 34.05
N CYS A 34 2.74 -39.37 33.17
CA CYS A 34 1.34 -39.61 33.50
C CYS A 34 0.92 -41.09 33.37
N ALA A 35 1.85 -42.04 33.54
CA ALA A 35 1.61 -43.48 33.36
C ALA A 35 0.37 -44.00 34.11
N ALA A 36 0.07 -43.47 35.30
CA ALA A 36 -1.09 -43.83 36.11
C ALA A 36 -2.45 -43.49 35.45
N GLN A 37 -2.47 -42.59 34.45
CA GLN A 37 -3.67 -42.18 33.72
C GLN A 37 -3.76 -42.81 32.31
N VAL A 38 -2.81 -43.69 31.95
CA VAL A 38 -2.72 -44.36 30.64
C VAL A 38 -3.75 -45.50 30.57
N GLY A 39 -5.03 -45.16 30.71
CA GLY A 39 -6.15 -46.08 30.54
C GLY A 39 -7.03 -45.74 29.33
N HIS A 40 -6.98 -44.49 28.85
CA HIS A 40 -7.89 -44.00 27.82
C HIS A 40 -7.15 -43.71 26.49
N PRO A 41 -7.66 -44.16 25.32
CA PRO A 41 -6.96 -44.05 24.03
C PRO A 41 -6.73 -42.61 23.56
N MET A 42 -7.52 -41.66 24.06
CA MET A 42 -7.42 -40.23 23.73
C MET A 42 -6.42 -39.43 24.57
N LEU A 43 -5.75 -40.04 25.55
CA LEU A 43 -4.77 -39.35 26.38
C LEU A 43 -3.63 -38.73 25.55
N LEU A 44 -2.95 -39.55 24.75
CA LEU A 44 -1.84 -39.10 23.90
C LEU A 44 -2.28 -38.05 22.87
N PRO A 45 -3.38 -38.23 22.11
CA PRO A 45 -3.93 -37.19 21.25
C PRO A 45 -4.17 -35.85 21.95
N ILE A 46 -4.72 -35.86 23.17
CA ILE A 46 -4.99 -34.64 23.93
C ILE A 46 -3.71 -33.99 24.44
N ILE A 47 -2.71 -34.78 24.85
CA ILE A 47 -1.39 -34.27 25.22
C ILE A 47 -0.74 -33.58 24.02
N ILE A 48 -0.73 -34.20 22.84
CA ILE A 48 -0.18 -33.60 21.61
C ILE A 48 -0.89 -32.29 21.30
N LEU A 49 -2.23 -32.29 21.32
CA LEU A 49 -3.03 -31.09 21.11
C LEU A 49 -2.68 -29.97 22.11
N SER A 50 -2.37 -30.32 23.37
CA SER A 50 -2.02 -29.35 24.39
C SER A 50 -0.70 -28.62 24.14
N TYR A 51 0.28 -29.30 23.55
CA TYR A 51 1.54 -28.69 23.12
C TYR A 51 1.34 -27.86 21.86
N ASP A 52 0.60 -28.41 20.89
CA ASP A 52 0.27 -27.68 19.66
C ASP A 52 -0.50 -26.38 19.92
N LEU A 53 -1.35 -26.36 20.94
CA LEU A 53 -2.15 -25.21 21.41
C LEU A 53 -1.59 -24.57 22.70
N SER A 54 -0.28 -24.66 22.89
CA SER A 54 0.39 -24.11 24.07
C SER A 54 0.14 -22.60 24.25
N PRO A 55 0.28 -22.08 25.49
CA PRO A 55 0.13 -20.65 25.78
C PRO A 55 1.06 -19.73 24.98
N ALA A 56 2.17 -20.26 24.45
CA ALA A 56 3.09 -19.52 23.59
C ALA A 56 2.39 -19.00 22.31
N ASN A 57 1.40 -19.72 21.78
CA ASN A 57 0.62 -19.25 20.63
C ASN A 57 -0.22 -18.03 21.01
N ASP A 58 -0.80 -18.02 22.21
CA ASP A 58 -1.62 -16.90 22.69
C ASP A 58 -0.75 -15.66 22.90
N GLN A 59 0.50 -15.84 23.37
CA GLN A 59 1.46 -14.76 23.50
C GLN A 59 1.81 -14.15 22.13
N LYS A 60 2.14 -14.98 21.13
CA LYS A 60 2.42 -14.48 19.77
C LYS A 60 1.25 -13.67 19.19
N GLN A 61 0.01 -14.09 19.45
CA GLN A 61 -1.17 -13.33 19.02
C GLN A 61 -1.34 -12.01 19.78
N ARG A 62 -1.00 -11.97 21.08
CA ARG A 62 -0.95 -10.71 21.85
C ARG A 62 0.12 -9.77 21.30
N ASP A 63 1.33 -10.27 21.08
CA ASP A 63 2.45 -9.49 20.56
C ASP A 63 2.11 -8.90 19.17
N ALA A 64 1.48 -9.68 18.30
CA ALA A 64 1.02 -9.21 16.99
C ALA A 64 -0.05 -8.11 17.11
N ARG A 65 -0.96 -8.20 18.10
CA ARG A 65 -1.96 -7.17 18.35
C ARG A 65 -1.36 -5.88 18.92
N ASP A 66 -0.37 -6.00 19.79
CA ASP A 66 0.36 -4.85 20.32
C ASP A 66 1.21 -4.18 19.25
N TRP A 67 1.82 -4.96 18.36
CA TRP A 67 2.48 -4.42 17.18
C TRP A 67 1.49 -3.70 16.26
N LEU A 68 0.35 -4.31 15.94
CA LEU A 68 -0.71 -3.64 15.18
C LEU A 68 -1.11 -2.31 15.84
N ARG A 69 -1.30 -2.28 17.15
CA ARG A 69 -1.66 -1.04 17.86
C ARG A 69 -0.61 0.07 17.66
N ARG A 70 0.68 -0.26 17.64
CA ARG A 70 1.75 0.70 17.30
C ARG A 70 1.64 1.18 15.85
N LEU A 71 1.39 0.27 14.91
CA LEU A 71 1.19 0.63 13.50
C LEU A 71 -0.05 1.50 13.29
N GLU A 72 -1.15 1.24 14.02
CA GLU A 72 -2.36 2.05 13.99
C GLU A 72 -2.10 3.48 14.47
N ASN A 73 -1.32 3.65 15.53
CA ASN A 73 -0.93 4.96 16.02
C ASN A 73 -0.12 5.73 14.97
N ALA A 74 0.86 5.06 14.35
CA ALA A 74 1.69 5.64 13.30
C ALA A 74 0.88 6.04 12.04
N VAL A 75 -0.10 5.22 11.62
CA VAL A 75 -0.97 5.53 10.48
C VAL A 75 -1.96 6.66 10.82
N SER A 76 -2.47 6.72 12.05
CA SER A 76 -3.55 7.65 12.43
C SER A 76 -3.11 9.11 12.54
N LEU A 77 -1.80 9.42 12.53
CA LEU A 77 -1.28 10.80 12.65
C LEU A 77 -1.93 11.58 13.82
N ARG A 78 -2.29 10.91 14.93
CA ARG A 78 -2.78 11.63 16.11
C ARG A 78 -1.63 12.48 16.65
N ASP A 79 -1.82 13.79 16.68
CA ASP A 79 -0.90 14.80 17.24
C ASP A 79 -0.52 14.60 18.73
N GLU A 80 -0.90 13.48 19.35
CA GLU A 80 -0.64 13.16 20.77
C GLU A 80 0.54 12.19 20.97
N VAL A 81 1.25 11.78 19.91
CA VAL A 81 2.36 10.81 20.03
C VAL A 81 3.70 11.55 20.03
N GLU A 82 4.52 11.28 21.05
CA GLU A 82 5.90 11.76 21.20
C GLU A 82 6.67 11.63 19.87
N GLN A 83 7.44 12.65 19.49
CA GLN A 83 8.30 12.74 18.30
C GLN A 83 9.34 11.60 18.15
N GLN A 84 9.30 10.59 19.02
CA GLN A 84 10.27 9.51 19.12
C GLN A 84 9.78 8.19 18.48
N GLU A 85 8.62 8.17 17.80
CA GLU A 85 8.24 7.00 17.00
C GLU A 85 9.06 6.90 15.70
N GLN A 86 9.68 5.74 15.52
CA GLN A 86 10.72 5.41 14.54
C GLN A 86 10.36 5.66 13.06
N TYR A 87 9.09 5.90 12.75
CA TYR A 87 8.57 6.12 11.39
C TYR A 87 8.52 7.60 10.98
N PHE A 88 8.89 8.52 11.87
CA PHE A 88 9.02 9.94 11.59
C PHE A 88 10.50 10.34 11.54
N GLN A 89 11.15 10.21 10.39
CA GLN A 89 12.44 10.86 10.15
C GLN A 89 12.19 12.24 9.51
N ASP A 90 12.81 13.28 10.07
CA ASP A 90 12.72 14.67 9.58
C ASP A 90 11.29 15.24 9.45
N GLY A 91 10.35 14.76 10.28
CA GLY A 91 8.94 15.21 10.24
C GLY A 91 8.14 14.64 9.07
N LEU A 92 8.73 13.72 8.28
CA LEU A 92 8.05 12.98 7.23
C LEU A 92 7.78 11.53 7.65
N LEU A 93 6.55 11.08 7.44
CA LEU A 93 6.16 9.68 7.61
C LEU A 93 6.87 8.81 6.56
N GLU A 94 7.67 7.83 7.00
CA GLU A 94 8.29 6.82 6.14
C GLU A 94 7.25 5.74 5.77
N VAL A 95 6.43 6.08 4.78
CA VAL A 95 5.31 5.27 4.29
C VAL A 95 5.74 3.85 3.90
N ASP A 96 6.90 3.70 3.26
CA ASP A 96 7.40 2.40 2.80
C ASP A 96 7.74 1.47 3.95
N GLY A 97 8.35 2.00 5.01
CA GLY A 97 8.61 1.25 6.25
C GLY A 97 7.31 0.80 6.92
N LEU A 98 6.33 1.69 7.00
CA LEU A 98 5.03 1.39 7.60
C LEU A 98 4.25 0.33 6.79
N ASN A 99 4.31 0.40 5.46
CA ASN A 99 3.69 -0.60 4.58
C ASN A 99 4.36 -1.98 4.74
N ARG A 100 5.69 -2.04 4.78
CA ARG A 100 6.44 -3.28 5.03
C ARG A 100 6.00 -3.91 6.35
N ASP A 101 5.95 -3.12 7.41
CA ASP A 101 5.67 -3.62 8.75
C ASP A 101 4.19 -4.03 8.92
N LEU A 102 3.26 -3.37 8.22
CA LEU A 102 1.86 -3.84 8.10
C LEU A 102 1.74 -5.19 7.40
N VAL A 103 2.55 -5.44 6.36
CA VAL A 103 2.58 -6.72 5.65
C VAL A 103 3.21 -7.82 6.52
N GLU A 104 4.28 -7.50 7.23
CA GLU A 104 4.93 -8.45 8.14
C GLU A 104 4.01 -8.81 9.32
N CYS A 105 3.36 -7.81 9.94
CA CYS A 105 2.37 -8.03 10.98
C CYS A 105 1.21 -8.93 10.50
N HIS A 106 0.78 -8.78 9.24
CA HIS A 106 -0.22 -9.68 8.64
C HIS A 106 0.27 -11.13 8.58
N GLY A 107 1.53 -11.36 8.21
CA GLY A 107 2.16 -12.68 8.23
C GLY A 107 2.18 -13.30 9.64
N HIS A 108 2.55 -12.51 10.66
CA HIS A 108 2.59 -12.95 12.05
C HIS A 108 1.22 -13.39 12.59
N VAL A 109 0.16 -12.65 12.26
CA VAL A 109 -1.22 -13.02 12.65
C VAL A 109 -1.65 -14.35 12.03
N MET A 110 -1.19 -14.63 10.81
CA MET A 110 -1.55 -15.82 10.01
C MET A 110 -0.68 -17.06 10.26
N TRP A 111 0.29 -17.01 11.19
CA TRP A 111 1.27 -18.08 11.42
C TRP A 111 0.66 -19.46 11.70
N LYS A 112 -0.50 -19.53 12.39
CA LYS A 112 -1.25 -20.78 12.61
C LYS A 112 -2.70 -20.62 12.20
N ARG A 113 -3.20 -21.52 11.36
CA ARG A 113 -4.60 -21.53 10.92
C ARG A 113 -5.48 -22.25 11.95
N PRO A 114 -6.37 -21.55 12.69
CA PRO A 114 -7.22 -22.16 13.72
C PRO A 114 -8.21 -23.18 13.13
N GLN A 115 -8.62 -23.01 11.88
CA GLN A 115 -9.57 -23.90 11.18
C GLN A 115 -9.11 -25.36 11.13
N ALA A 116 -7.80 -25.61 10.93
CA ALA A 116 -7.25 -26.95 10.91
C ALA A 116 -7.35 -27.63 12.29
N TYR A 117 -7.09 -26.86 13.35
CA TYR A 117 -7.22 -27.34 14.73
C TYR A 117 -8.67 -27.52 15.16
N HIS A 118 -9.59 -26.66 14.70
CA HIS A 118 -11.04 -26.86 14.91
C HIS A 118 -11.52 -28.17 14.29
N ALA A 119 -11.13 -28.44 13.04
CA ALA A 119 -11.45 -29.70 12.39
C ALA A 119 -10.86 -30.91 13.15
N LEU A 120 -9.60 -30.80 13.58
CA LEU A 120 -8.94 -31.84 14.39
C LEU A 120 -9.71 -32.11 15.70
N VAL A 121 -10.05 -31.07 16.45
CA VAL A 121 -10.79 -31.20 17.72
C VAL A 121 -12.19 -31.76 17.48
N GLY A 122 -12.85 -31.41 16.38
CA GLY A 122 -14.13 -32.00 15.97
C GLY A 122 -14.03 -33.51 15.70
N GLU A 123 -12.97 -33.97 15.02
CA GLU A 123 -12.74 -35.41 14.82
C GLU A 123 -12.36 -36.13 16.12
N MET A 124 -11.61 -35.47 17.01
CA MET A 124 -11.30 -36.00 18.34
C MET A 124 -12.56 -36.17 19.20
N ASP A 125 -13.49 -35.21 19.14
CA ASP A 125 -14.78 -35.30 19.84
C ASP A 125 -15.63 -36.47 19.31
N LYS A 126 -15.72 -36.63 17.99
CA LYS A 126 -16.37 -37.80 17.38
C LYS A 126 -15.72 -39.12 17.82
N ALA A 127 -14.40 -39.17 17.94
CA ALA A 127 -13.69 -40.35 18.43
C ALA A 127 -14.02 -40.65 19.91
N MET A 128 -14.09 -39.61 20.75
CA MET A 128 -14.53 -39.74 22.15
C MET A 128 -15.97 -40.28 22.23
N GLN A 129 -16.91 -39.72 21.49
CA GLN A 129 -18.31 -40.17 21.48
C GLN A 129 -18.44 -41.64 21.05
N ARG A 130 -17.71 -42.05 20.00
CA ARG A 130 -17.68 -43.46 19.54
C ARG A 130 -17.09 -44.40 20.58
N PHE A 131 -16.03 -43.98 21.27
CA PHE A 131 -15.44 -44.77 22.35
C PHE A 131 -16.42 -44.97 23.50
N HIS A 132 -17.08 -43.89 23.95
CA HIS A 132 -18.06 -43.93 25.03
C HIS A 132 -19.26 -44.80 24.67
N ALA A 133 -19.84 -44.64 23.47
CA ALA A 133 -20.96 -45.45 23.02
C ALA A 133 -20.63 -46.95 23.00
N LYS A 134 -19.42 -47.31 22.54
CA LYS A 134 -18.98 -48.71 22.49
C LYS A 134 -18.68 -49.28 23.87
N SER A 135 -18.09 -48.48 24.76
CA SER A 135 -17.87 -48.87 26.16
C SER A 135 -19.17 -48.98 26.97
N ALA A 136 -20.19 -48.18 26.63
CA ALA A 136 -21.51 -48.24 27.24
C ALA A 136 -22.32 -49.48 26.82
N ALA A 137 -22.13 -49.94 25.57
CA ALA A 137 -22.82 -51.10 25.02
C ALA A 137 -22.36 -52.44 25.61
N ASP A 138 -21.15 -52.52 26.17
CA ASP A 138 -20.68 -53.72 26.85
C ASP A 138 -21.44 -53.93 28.19
N PRO A 139 -21.89 -55.17 28.48
CA PRO A 139 -22.62 -55.46 29.72
C PRO A 139 -21.81 -55.06 30.95
N PRO A 140 -22.48 -54.55 32.02
CA PRO A 140 -21.80 -54.10 33.22
C PRO A 140 -20.96 -55.25 33.79
N PRO A 141 -19.66 -55.04 33.98
CA PRO A 141 -18.79 -56.14 34.36
C PRO A 141 -18.85 -56.40 35.88
N ASP A 142 -18.79 -57.67 36.27
CA ASP A 142 -18.77 -58.05 37.69
C ASP A 142 -17.39 -57.84 38.34
N GLY A 143 -17.39 -57.44 39.62
CA GLY A 143 -16.18 -57.36 40.45
C GLY A 143 -15.16 -56.28 40.02
N PRO A 144 -13.84 -56.59 39.97
CA PRO A 144 -12.77 -55.60 39.78
C PRO A 144 -12.83 -54.84 38.43
N ARG A 145 -13.47 -55.42 37.41
CA ARG A 145 -13.69 -54.76 36.11
C ARG A 145 -14.66 -53.57 36.20
N SER A 146 -15.57 -53.55 37.18
CA SER A 146 -16.47 -52.42 37.43
C SER A 146 -15.72 -51.17 37.89
N ARG A 147 -14.70 -51.33 38.76
CA ARG A 147 -13.84 -50.22 39.21
C ARG A 147 -13.04 -49.62 38.06
N HIS A 148 -12.47 -50.46 37.20
CA HIS A 148 -11.72 -50.00 36.02
C HIS A 148 -12.61 -49.23 35.03
N ARG A 149 -13.85 -49.68 34.81
CA ARG A 149 -14.83 -48.95 33.98
C ARG A 149 -15.15 -47.57 34.54
N SER A 150 -15.32 -47.45 35.86
CA SER A 150 -15.55 -46.16 36.53
C SER A 150 -14.35 -45.23 36.42
N GLU A 151 -13.13 -45.75 36.51
CA GLU A 151 -11.90 -44.97 36.32
C GLU A 151 -11.75 -44.46 34.87
N ILE A 152 -11.99 -45.33 33.87
CA ILE A 152 -12.02 -44.93 32.46
C ILE A 152 -13.09 -43.87 32.21
N ASP A 153 -14.28 -44.00 32.79
CA ASP A 153 -15.35 -43.00 32.65
C ASP A 153 -14.94 -41.65 33.27
N ARG A 154 -14.28 -41.66 34.43
CA ARG A 154 -13.73 -40.44 35.05
C ARG A 154 -12.68 -39.78 34.14
N LEU A 155 -11.76 -40.57 33.57
CA LEU A 155 -10.77 -40.08 32.61
C LEU A 155 -11.44 -39.52 31.34
N HIS A 156 -12.47 -40.22 30.84
CA HIS A 156 -13.23 -39.82 29.68
C HIS A 156 -13.86 -38.43 29.87
N ARG A 157 -14.57 -38.22 30.99
CA ARG A 157 -15.17 -36.92 31.32
C ARG A 157 -14.12 -35.82 31.47
N SER A 158 -12.98 -36.12 32.11
CA SER A 158 -11.88 -35.15 32.23
C SER A 158 -11.29 -34.76 30.87
N MET A 159 -11.20 -35.72 29.94
CA MET A 159 -10.71 -35.50 28.58
C MET A 159 -11.70 -34.71 27.72
N LEU A 160 -13.00 -34.99 27.85
CA LEU A 160 -14.06 -34.22 27.20
C LEU A 160 -14.02 -32.75 27.63
N ALA A 161 -13.96 -32.49 28.95
CA ALA A 161 -13.88 -31.13 29.46
C ALA A 161 -12.64 -30.38 28.92
N ARG A 162 -11.52 -31.09 28.74
CA ARG A 162 -10.30 -30.50 28.18
C ARG A 162 -10.41 -30.22 26.69
N LEU A 163 -11.09 -31.07 25.93
CA LEU A 163 -11.40 -30.83 24.51
C LEU A 163 -12.36 -29.66 24.33
N GLU A 164 -13.41 -29.57 25.16
CA GLU A 164 -14.36 -28.45 25.17
C GLU A 164 -13.64 -27.12 25.44
N PHE A 165 -12.73 -27.10 26.43
CA PHE A 165 -11.87 -25.94 26.67
C PHE A 165 -11.07 -25.55 25.42
N TYR A 166 -10.47 -26.50 24.70
CA TYR A 166 -9.73 -26.20 23.47
C TYR A 166 -10.64 -25.72 22.33
N GLN A 167 -11.87 -26.21 22.21
CA GLN A 167 -12.84 -25.69 21.23
C GLN A 167 -13.14 -24.20 21.49
N VAL A 168 -13.44 -23.86 22.75
CA VAL A 168 -13.70 -22.46 23.15
C VAL A 168 -12.46 -21.60 22.91
N LYS A 169 -11.27 -22.08 23.27
CA LYS A 169 -10.00 -21.39 23.04
C LYS A 169 -9.77 -21.12 21.55
N LEU A 170 -9.94 -22.12 20.69
CA LEU A 170 -9.76 -21.99 19.24
C LEU A 170 -10.75 -21.01 18.62
N LYS A 171 -12.01 -21.01 19.09
CA LYS A 171 -13.02 -20.03 18.68
C LYS A 171 -12.61 -18.60 19.06
N GLY A 172 -12.07 -18.42 20.27
CA GLY A 172 -11.51 -17.14 20.70
C GLY A 172 -10.35 -16.67 19.82
N LEU A 173 -9.40 -17.57 19.52
CA LEU A 173 -8.28 -17.28 18.63
C LEU A 173 -8.71 -16.91 17.22
N GLU A 174 -9.70 -17.62 16.66
CA GLU A 174 -10.26 -17.31 15.34
C GLU A 174 -10.87 -15.91 15.30
N ASN A 175 -11.65 -15.54 16.31
CA ASN A 175 -12.20 -14.19 16.43
C ASN A 175 -11.09 -13.13 16.52
N TYR A 176 -10.04 -13.38 17.30
CA TYR A 176 -8.92 -12.45 17.39
C TYR A 176 -8.18 -12.27 16.07
N ILE A 177 -7.92 -13.36 15.36
CA ILE A 177 -7.31 -13.32 14.02
C ILE A 177 -8.20 -12.49 13.10
N HIS A 178 -9.49 -12.79 13.04
CA HIS A 178 -10.44 -12.08 12.17
C HIS A 178 -10.47 -10.56 12.46
N THR A 179 -10.63 -10.16 13.72
CA THR A 179 -10.62 -8.74 14.10
C THR A 179 -9.29 -8.05 13.80
N THR A 180 -8.17 -8.72 14.05
CA THR A 180 -6.82 -8.16 13.81
C THR A 180 -6.57 -7.97 12.32
N LEU A 181 -6.98 -8.93 11.49
CA LEU A 181 -6.91 -8.82 10.03
C LEU A 181 -7.80 -7.71 9.47
N ALA A 182 -9.02 -7.58 10.01
CA ALA A 182 -9.93 -6.49 9.62
C ALA A 182 -9.32 -5.12 9.93
N ARG A 183 -8.73 -4.96 11.12
CA ARG A 183 -8.03 -3.73 11.53
C ARG A 183 -6.80 -3.46 10.65
N LEU A 184 -5.96 -4.46 10.39
CA LEU A 184 -4.83 -4.34 9.45
C LEU A 184 -5.27 -3.88 8.06
N LYS A 185 -6.41 -4.39 7.57
CA LYS A 185 -6.96 -3.98 6.27
C LYS A 185 -7.34 -2.50 6.27
N VAL A 186 -8.02 -2.03 7.31
CA VAL A 186 -8.38 -0.61 7.47
C VAL A 186 -7.13 0.28 7.49
N GLN A 187 -6.08 -0.13 8.21
CA GLN A 187 -4.82 0.64 8.25
C GLN A 187 -4.11 0.68 6.90
N ARG A 188 -4.10 -0.42 6.16
CA ARG A 188 -3.53 -0.45 4.81
C ARG A 188 -4.29 0.47 3.86
N GLU A 189 -5.63 0.47 3.92
CA GLU A 189 -6.46 1.38 3.12
C GLU A 189 -6.22 2.85 3.49
N ALA A 190 -6.08 3.16 4.78
CA ALA A 190 -5.73 4.50 5.24
C ALA A 190 -4.36 4.94 4.70
N LEU A 191 -3.35 4.07 4.77
CA LEU A 191 -2.01 4.34 4.23
C LEU A 191 -2.03 4.62 2.72
N TYR A 192 -2.78 3.83 1.94
CA TYR A 192 -2.96 4.09 0.50
C TYR A 192 -3.62 5.45 0.23
N ASN A 193 -4.60 5.85 1.04
CA ASN A 193 -5.24 7.16 0.91
C ASN A 193 -4.25 8.30 1.20
N ILE A 194 -3.40 8.15 2.23
CA ILE A 194 -2.35 9.13 2.56
C ILE A 194 -1.35 9.26 1.41
N MET A 195 -0.89 8.13 0.83
CA MET A 195 0.00 8.13 -0.34
C MET A 195 -0.61 8.88 -1.52
N SER A 196 -1.85 8.55 -1.87
CA SER A 196 -2.54 9.20 -2.99
C SER A 196 -2.72 10.72 -2.78
N GLN A 197 -3.01 11.15 -1.55
CA GLN A 197 -3.09 12.58 -1.22
C GLN A 197 -1.73 13.27 -1.35
N ARG A 198 -0.64 12.61 -0.93
CA ARG A 198 0.73 13.13 -1.05
C ARG A 198 1.16 13.25 -2.50
N GLU A 199 0.92 12.22 -3.32
CA GLU A 199 1.17 12.27 -4.77
C GLU A 199 0.38 13.41 -5.44
N ALA A 200 -0.90 13.59 -5.08
CA ALA A 200 -1.70 14.69 -5.61
C ALA A 200 -1.12 16.06 -5.24
N ARG A 201 -0.64 16.25 -4.00
CA ARG A 201 0.03 17.50 -3.59
C ARG A 201 1.34 17.75 -4.34
N LEU A 202 2.18 16.73 -4.49
CA LEU A 202 3.43 16.82 -5.25
C LEU A 202 3.16 17.19 -6.72
N ASN A 203 2.15 16.58 -7.34
CA ASN A 203 1.77 16.92 -8.72
C ASN A 203 1.29 18.38 -8.85
N LEU A 204 0.57 18.91 -7.86
CA LEU A 204 0.17 20.32 -7.84
C LEU A 204 1.37 21.26 -7.68
N GLU A 205 2.34 20.90 -6.84
CA GLU A 205 3.58 21.65 -6.67
C GLU A 205 4.42 21.68 -7.96
N ILE A 206 4.62 20.52 -8.59
CA ILE A 206 5.28 20.39 -9.88
C ILE A 206 4.56 21.22 -10.95
N ALA A 207 3.23 21.19 -11.00
CA ALA A 207 2.46 22.02 -11.94
C ALA A 207 2.67 23.53 -11.68
N GLY A 208 2.77 23.92 -10.40
CA GLY A 208 3.10 25.29 -10.01
C GLY A 208 4.50 25.72 -10.46
N GLU A 209 5.51 24.87 -10.30
CA GLU A 209 6.86 25.11 -10.80
C GLU A 209 6.93 25.16 -12.32
N GLN A 210 6.26 24.23 -13.00
CA GLN A 210 6.16 24.22 -14.47
C GLN A 210 5.53 25.52 -14.99
N ARG A 211 4.50 26.04 -14.31
CA ARG A 211 3.90 27.35 -14.64
C ARG A 211 4.91 28.49 -14.49
N ARG A 212 5.73 28.49 -13.44
CA ARG A 212 6.79 29.50 -13.24
C ARG A 212 7.84 29.41 -14.34
N ILE A 213 8.29 28.21 -14.69
CA ILE A 213 9.23 27.96 -15.78
C ILE A 213 8.64 28.46 -17.11
N ALA A 214 7.39 28.11 -17.43
CA ALA A 214 6.74 28.56 -18.65
C ALA A 214 6.66 30.10 -18.74
N HIS A 215 6.34 30.78 -17.62
CA HIS A 215 6.35 32.25 -17.56
C HIS A 215 7.74 32.85 -17.79
N ALA A 216 8.79 32.25 -17.20
CA ALA A 216 10.17 32.67 -17.41
C ALA A 216 10.60 32.44 -18.87
N SER A 217 10.29 31.28 -19.46
CA SER A 217 10.56 30.97 -20.86
C SER A 217 9.83 31.90 -21.83
N LYS A 218 8.59 32.31 -21.52
CA LYS A 218 7.86 33.30 -22.32
C LYS A 218 8.58 34.66 -22.32
N ARG A 219 9.09 35.10 -21.15
CA ARG A 219 9.90 36.33 -21.05
C ARG A 219 11.21 36.22 -21.82
N ASP A 220 11.89 35.09 -21.71
CA ASP A 220 13.15 34.84 -22.44
C ASP A 220 12.92 34.81 -23.96
N SER A 221 11.81 34.22 -24.40
CA SER A 221 11.38 34.24 -25.82
C SER A 221 11.17 35.67 -26.33
N THR A 222 10.60 36.57 -25.52
CA THR A 222 10.48 37.99 -25.88
C THR A 222 11.84 38.66 -26.03
N ALA A 223 12.79 38.39 -25.12
CA ALA A 223 14.15 38.90 -25.24
C ALA A 223 14.84 38.37 -26.52
N MET A 224 14.67 37.08 -26.81
CA MET A 224 15.20 36.46 -28.03
C MET A 224 14.63 37.10 -29.31
N LYS A 225 13.33 37.43 -29.33
CA LYS A 225 12.71 38.19 -30.43
C LYS A 225 13.38 39.56 -30.62
N THR A 226 13.66 40.28 -29.53
CA THR A 226 14.33 41.60 -29.62
C THR A 226 15.76 41.51 -30.16
N ILE A 227 16.53 40.49 -29.78
CA ILE A 227 17.89 40.26 -30.32
C ILE A 227 17.81 39.93 -31.81
N SER A 228 16.88 39.07 -32.22
CA SER A 228 16.68 38.72 -33.63
C SER A 228 16.30 39.95 -34.47
N LEU A 229 15.48 40.86 -33.93
CA LEU A 229 15.12 42.12 -34.59
C LEU A 229 16.35 43.02 -34.78
N MET A 230 17.18 43.19 -33.74
CA MET A 230 18.43 43.95 -33.84
C MET A 230 19.37 43.35 -34.89
N GLY A 231 19.50 42.02 -34.94
CA GLY A 231 20.27 41.32 -35.96
C GLY A 231 19.75 41.59 -37.38
N ALA A 232 18.43 41.53 -37.58
CA ALA A 232 17.79 41.81 -38.87
C ALA A 232 17.99 43.27 -39.34
N LEU A 233 18.10 44.22 -38.40
CA LEU A 233 18.39 45.62 -38.70
C LEU A 233 19.86 45.86 -39.08
N PHE A 234 20.80 45.27 -38.35
CA PHE A 234 22.23 45.56 -38.51
C PHE A 234 22.94 44.73 -39.59
N LEU A 235 22.51 43.49 -39.85
CA LEU A 235 23.15 42.60 -40.82
C LEU A 235 23.21 43.16 -42.26
N PRO A 236 22.12 43.72 -42.84
CA PRO A 236 22.14 44.21 -44.21
C PRO A 236 23.03 45.45 -44.36
N GLY A 237 22.95 46.36 -43.38
CA GLY A 237 23.75 47.60 -43.36
C GLY A 237 25.24 47.33 -43.20
N THR A 238 25.64 46.39 -42.34
CA THR A 238 27.04 46.00 -42.14
C THR A 238 27.60 45.22 -43.32
N TYR A 239 26.83 44.30 -43.90
CA TYR A 239 27.24 43.56 -45.10
C TYR A 239 27.47 44.51 -46.29
N LEU A 240 26.52 45.40 -46.57
CA LEU A 240 26.65 46.38 -47.65
C LEU A 240 27.78 47.37 -47.36
N ALA A 241 27.97 47.81 -46.12
CA ALA A 241 29.10 48.68 -45.75
C ALA A 241 30.45 48.02 -46.06
N SER A 242 30.61 46.72 -45.79
CA SER A 242 31.82 45.96 -46.12
C SER A 242 32.04 45.88 -47.64
N VAL A 243 31.01 45.50 -48.39
CA VAL A 243 31.07 45.38 -49.87
C VAL A 243 31.39 46.72 -50.54
N PHE A 244 30.74 47.79 -50.08
CA PHE A 244 30.98 49.13 -50.61
C PHE A 244 32.30 49.72 -50.12
N SER A 245 32.78 49.39 -48.92
CA SER A 245 34.10 49.81 -48.44
C SER A 245 35.24 49.20 -49.26
N MET A 246 35.08 47.99 -49.80
CA MET A 246 36.09 47.37 -50.67
C MET A 246 36.13 48.00 -52.08
N THR A 247 35.04 48.59 -52.53
CA THR A 247 34.87 49.05 -53.92
C THR A 247 34.96 50.57 -54.07
N PHE A 248 34.59 51.34 -53.05
CA PHE A 248 34.58 52.81 -53.09
C PHE A 248 35.88 53.48 -52.62
N PHE A 249 36.70 52.83 -51.79
CA PHE A 249 38.00 53.37 -51.34
C PHE A 249 39.14 52.97 -52.28
N ASN A 250 39.12 53.45 -53.53
CA ASN A 250 40.27 53.32 -54.43
C ASN A 250 41.13 54.59 -54.34
N PHE A 251 42.13 54.60 -53.45
CA PHE A 251 43.10 55.69 -53.28
C PHE A 251 44.15 55.73 -54.42
N GLN A 252 43.76 55.58 -55.68
CA GLN A 252 44.69 55.85 -56.78
C GLN A 252 44.90 57.36 -56.90
N ALA A 253 46.12 57.78 -56.58
CA ALA A 253 46.56 59.17 -56.50
C ALA A 253 46.40 59.89 -57.84
N GLY A 254 45.53 60.90 -57.88
CA GLY A 254 45.48 61.83 -58.99
C GLY A 254 44.13 62.51 -59.16
N VAL A 255 43.94 63.60 -58.42
CA VAL A 255 43.03 64.72 -58.71
C VAL A 255 41.52 64.41 -58.65
N THR A 256 40.90 64.97 -57.60
CA THR A 256 39.51 65.44 -57.38
C THR A 256 38.70 64.73 -56.28
N ASP A 257 38.11 65.57 -55.41
CA ASP A 257 37.24 65.31 -54.25
C ASP A 257 35.93 64.54 -54.57
N HIS A 258 36.00 63.37 -55.20
CA HIS A 258 34.80 62.61 -55.60
C HIS A 258 34.29 61.61 -54.57
N VAL A 259 34.98 61.44 -53.43
CA VAL A 259 34.64 60.46 -52.39
C VAL A 259 33.26 60.73 -51.76
N ALA A 260 32.80 62.00 -51.74
CA ALA A 260 31.53 62.38 -51.11
C ALA A 260 30.29 62.21 -51.99
N SER A 261 30.42 62.18 -53.33
CA SER A 261 29.26 62.28 -54.24
C SER A 261 28.48 60.95 -54.39
N GLN A 262 29.16 59.81 -54.34
CA GLN A 262 28.52 58.50 -54.56
C GLN A 262 28.02 57.82 -53.28
N LEU A 263 28.24 58.42 -52.11
CA LEU A 263 27.82 57.92 -50.80
C LEU A 263 26.28 57.78 -50.71
N TRP A 264 25.54 58.54 -51.51
CA TRP A 264 24.07 58.43 -51.62
C TRP A 264 23.60 57.05 -52.12
N ILE A 265 24.38 56.37 -52.97
CA ILE A 265 24.03 55.05 -53.53
C ILE A 265 23.94 53.99 -52.42
N TYR A 266 24.82 54.08 -51.41
CA TYR A 266 24.76 53.22 -50.23
C TYR A 266 23.42 53.34 -49.51
N PHE A 267 22.93 54.56 -49.25
CA PHE A 267 21.65 54.78 -48.58
C PHE A 267 20.47 54.32 -49.43
N VAL A 268 20.49 54.57 -50.75
CA VAL A 268 19.43 54.17 -51.67
C VAL A 268 19.27 52.65 -51.77
N VAL A 269 20.35 51.87 -51.62
CA VAL A 269 20.28 50.39 -51.67
C VAL A 269 20.03 49.79 -50.29
N THR A 270 20.68 50.33 -49.25
CA THR A 270 20.64 49.74 -47.90
C THR A 270 19.30 49.90 -47.22
N VAL A 271 18.67 51.07 -47.33
CA VAL A 271 17.37 51.36 -46.68
C VAL A 271 16.24 50.45 -47.19
N PRO A 272 15.98 50.31 -48.51
CA PRO A 272 14.92 49.43 -49.00
C PRO A 272 15.23 47.94 -48.75
N LEU A 273 16.49 47.51 -48.83
CA LEU A 273 16.85 46.12 -48.52
C LEU A 273 16.59 45.79 -47.05
N THR A 274 16.99 46.68 -46.14
CA THR A 274 16.73 46.52 -44.70
C THR A 274 15.22 46.55 -44.41
N GLY A 275 14.49 47.46 -45.06
CA GLY A 275 13.03 47.54 -44.98
C GLY A 275 12.33 46.26 -45.47
N ALA A 276 12.81 45.65 -46.56
CA ALA A 276 12.28 44.40 -47.07
C ALA A 276 12.51 43.23 -46.11
N ILE A 277 13.71 43.14 -45.50
CA ILE A 277 14.05 42.07 -44.54
C ILE A 277 13.22 42.20 -43.25
N VAL A 278 13.19 43.40 -42.66
CA VAL A 278 12.40 43.66 -41.45
C VAL A 278 10.91 43.52 -41.73
N GLY A 279 10.42 44.01 -42.87
CA GLY A 279 9.03 43.88 -43.29
C GLY A 279 8.61 42.43 -43.50
N SER A 280 9.47 41.61 -44.12
CA SER A 280 9.23 40.17 -44.28
C SER A 280 9.22 39.46 -42.92
N TRP A 281 10.18 39.74 -42.04
CA TRP A 281 10.21 39.20 -40.68
C TRP A 281 8.97 39.59 -39.89
N TRP A 282 8.56 40.86 -39.90
CA TRP A 282 7.36 41.32 -39.20
C TRP A 282 6.09 40.67 -39.71
N TRP A 283 5.98 40.47 -41.03
CA TRP A 283 4.86 39.75 -41.63
C TRP A 283 4.82 38.28 -41.21
N PHE A 284 5.97 37.59 -41.22
CA PHE A 284 6.08 36.20 -40.76
C PHE A 284 5.81 36.06 -39.25
N ASP A 285 6.36 36.95 -38.42
CA ASP A 285 6.17 36.92 -36.97
C ASP A 285 4.70 37.18 -36.62
N ARG A 286 4.08 38.21 -37.22
CA ARG A 286 2.66 38.54 -37.00
C ARG A 286 1.73 37.42 -37.46
N ARG A 287 2.08 36.72 -38.55
CA ARG A 287 1.31 35.56 -39.02
C ARG A 287 1.47 34.35 -38.10
N ARG A 288 2.65 34.14 -37.53
CA ARG A 288 2.90 33.08 -36.54
C ARG A 288 2.24 33.38 -35.20
N GLU A 289 2.28 34.62 -34.72
CA GLU A 289 1.60 35.04 -33.49
C GLU A 289 0.09 34.81 -33.55
N ALA A 290 -0.54 35.08 -34.69
CA ALA A 290 -1.97 34.80 -34.88
C ALA A 290 -2.30 33.30 -34.83
N GLN A 291 -1.37 32.43 -35.23
CA GLN A 291 -1.52 30.98 -35.12
C GLN A 291 -1.32 30.53 -33.67
N TYR A 292 -0.24 30.99 -33.01
CA TYR A 292 0.03 30.66 -31.61
C TYR A 292 -1.06 31.17 -30.66
N ALA A 293 -1.67 32.33 -30.93
CA ALA A 293 -2.78 32.85 -30.12
C ALA A 293 -4.03 31.95 -30.19
N LYS A 294 -4.32 31.37 -31.37
CA LYS A 294 -5.41 30.39 -31.51
C LYS A 294 -5.08 29.09 -30.80
N ASP A 295 -3.85 28.62 -30.96
CA ASP A 295 -3.39 27.39 -30.31
C ASP A 295 -3.41 27.54 -28.76
N ASP A 296 -3.04 28.72 -28.22
CA ASP A 296 -3.15 29.06 -26.79
C ASP A 296 -4.63 29.13 -26.33
N GLU A 297 -5.52 29.74 -27.11
CA GLU A 297 -6.96 29.83 -26.78
C GLU A 297 -7.63 28.45 -26.78
N ASP A 298 -7.26 27.58 -27.73
CA ASP A 298 -7.73 26.19 -27.77
C ASP A 298 -7.16 25.37 -26.61
N LEU A 299 -5.91 25.64 -26.19
CA LEU A 299 -5.31 25.01 -25.01
C LEU A 299 -6.04 25.43 -23.73
N GLU A 300 -6.31 26.73 -23.51
CA GLU A 300 -7.06 27.22 -22.34
C GLU A 300 -8.46 26.61 -22.28
N LYS A 301 -9.19 26.55 -23.40
CA LYS A 301 -10.51 25.90 -23.46
C LYS A 301 -10.43 24.42 -23.07
N ASN A 302 -9.38 23.71 -23.50
CA ASN A 302 -9.18 22.31 -23.14
C ASN A 302 -8.86 22.14 -21.64
N ILE A 303 -8.05 23.04 -21.06
CA ILE A 303 -7.75 23.05 -19.63
C ILE A 303 -9.02 23.31 -18.80
N ASP A 304 -9.80 24.33 -19.15
CA ASP A 304 -11.06 24.66 -18.47
C ASP A 304 -12.07 23.51 -18.52
N LYS A 305 -12.15 22.83 -19.66
CA LYS A 305 -13.01 21.65 -19.84
C LYS A 305 -12.56 20.51 -18.93
N MET A 306 -11.25 20.25 -18.88
CA MET A 306 -10.66 19.24 -18.00
C MET A 306 -10.87 19.57 -16.52
N GLU A 307 -10.68 20.82 -16.10
CA GLU A 307 -10.89 21.26 -14.72
C GLU A 307 -12.37 21.08 -14.30
N LYS A 308 -13.32 21.47 -15.14
CA LYS A 308 -14.75 21.24 -14.90
C LYS A 308 -15.08 19.76 -14.75
N ASP A 309 -14.50 18.90 -15.58
CA ASP A 309 -14.68 17.44 -15.47
C ASP A 309 -14.10 16.88 -14.16
N ILE A 310 -12.88 17.30 -13.80
CA ILE A 310 -12.25 16.91 -12.54
C ILE A 310 -13.12 17.37 -11.36
N MET A 311 -13.58 18.62 -11.36
CA MET A 311 -14.41 19.18 -10.30
C MET A 311 -15.75 18.46 -10.19
N PHE A 312 -16.37 18.09 -11.33
CA PHE A 312 -17.58 17.28 -11.38
C PHE A 312 -17.36 15.89 -10.78
N HIS A 313 -16.27 15.21 -11.16
CA HIS A 313 -15.92 13.89 -10.62
C HIS A 313 -15.57 13.93 -9.13
N LEU A 314 -14.87 14.97 -8.67
CA LEU A 314 -14.61 15.20 -7.25
C LEU A 314 -15.91 15.38 -6.48
N ARG A 315 -16.79 16.31 -6.92
CA ARG A 315 -18.11 16.55 -6.28
C ARG A 315 -18.96 15.29 -6.21
N LYS A 316 -18.95 14.46 -7.26
CA LYS A 316 -19.66 13.17 -7.29
C LYS A 316 -19.10 12.20 -6.25
N ARG A 317 -17.77 12.13 -6.08
CA ARG A 317 -17.12 11.31 -5.05
C ARG A 317 -17.38 11.83 -3.62
N THR A 318 -17.39 13.15 -3.40
CA THR A 318 -17.69 13.72 -2.07
C THR A 318 -19.16 13.51 -1.67
N MET A 319 -20.11 13.69 -2.59
CA MET A 319 -21.53 13.42 -2.36
C MET A 319 -21.81 11.94 -2.05
N SER A 320 -21.06 11.01 -2.66
CA SER A 320 -21.19 9.58 -2.37
C SER A 320 -20.74 9.19 -0.94
N LYS A 321 -19.89 9.99 -0.29
CA LYS A 321 -19.44 9.73 1.09
C LYS A 321 -20.38 10.33 2.15
N ALA A 322 -21.12 11.39 1.84
CA ALA A 322 -21.97 12.10 2.80
C ALA A 322 -23.25 11.34 3.24
N ASN A 323 -23.63 10.26 2.56
CA ASN A 323 -24.90 9.56 2.81
C ASN A 323 -24.82 8.31 3.72
N THR A 324 -23.69 8.05 4.39
CA THR A 324 -23.57 6.85 5.27
C THR A 324 -23.85 7.10 6.75
N TRP A 325 -24.07 8.34 7.19
CA TRP A 325 -24.27 8.67 8.62
C TRP A 325 -25.72 8.91 9.06
N ASN A 326 -26.70 8.97 8.14
CA ASN A 326 -28.10 9.32 8.48
C ASN A 326 -29.09 8.15 8.47
N THR A 327 -28.64 6.89 8.37
CA THR A 327 -29.52 5.72 8.56
C THR A 327 -29.34 5.14 9.97
N VAL A 328 -29.66 5.92 11.00
CA VAL A 328 -30.08 5.35 12.28
C VAL A 328 -31.56 5.05 12.14
N SER A 329 -31.91 3.77 11.99
CA SER A 329 -33.28 3.30 12.03
C SER A 329 -33.89 3.62 13.40
N SER A 330 -34.99 4.39 13.41
CA SER A 330 -35.82 4.56 14.60
C SER A 330 -36.33 3.20 15.07
N PRO A 331 -36.35 2.90 16.39
CA PRO A 331 -36.88 1.64 16.88
C PRO A 331 -38.40 1.56 16.64
N PRO A 332 -38.95 0.38 16.31
CA PRO A 332 -40.39 0.23 16.12
C PRO A 332 -41.14 0.48 17.43
N ALA A 333 -42.21 1.26 17.35
CA ALA A 333 -43.10 1.53 18.47
C ALA A 333 -43.73 0.22 18.96
N ARG A 334 -43.69 0.00 20.28
CA ARG A 334 -44.37 -1.11 20.94
C ARG A 334 -45.89 -0.91 20.80
N THR A 335 -46.58 -1.90 20.25
CA THR A 335 -48.00 -2.17 20.47
C THR A 335 -48.14 -3.52 21.16
#